data_AF-A0A3D5YE31-F1
#
_entry.id   AF-A0A3D5YE31-F1
#
_cell.length_a   1.000
_cell.length_b   1.000
_cell.length_c   1.000
_cell.angle_alpha   90.00
_cell.angle_beta   90.00
_cell.angle_gamma   90.00
#
_symmetry.space_group_name_H-M   'P 1'
#
loop_
_entity.id
_entity.type
_entity.pdbx_description
1 polymer ?
#
loop_
_entity_poly.entity_id
_entity_poly.type
_entity_poly.pdbx_seq_one_letter_code
_entity_poly.pdbx_strand_id
1 'polypeptide(L)'
;MFFNFQQSKNLSDQEKVMLQELYNDDTIIIISHEERSQKQNKESAIQKLFNEINTNLIPRKERLATKFPRSQKTKRYVDKTRQ
;
A
#
# COMPACT_ATOMS: atom_id res chain seq x y z
N MET A 1 18.31 0.71 -8.70
CA MET A 1 17.51 0.56 -9.94
C MET A 1 16.41 1.62 -9.90
N PHE A 2 16.19 2.30 -11.01
CA PHE A 2 15.13 3.31 -11.16
C PHE A 2 14.06 2.76 -12.10
N PHE A 3 12.80 2.81 -11.68
CA PHE A 3 11.67 2.38 -12.49
C PHE A 3 10.62 3.49 -12.54
N ASN A 4 10.39 4.04 -13.74
CA ASN A 4 9.33 5.03 -13.95
C ASN A 4 8.04 4.32 -14.35
N PHE A 5 7.00 4.43 -13.52
CA PHE A 5 5.74 3.73 -13.75
C PHE A 5 4.77 4.53 -14.65
N GLN A 6 4.87 5.86 -14.68
CA GLN A 6 4.06 6.72 -15.55
C GLN A 6 4.30 6.44 -17.05
N GLN A 7 5.58 6.28 -17.44
CA GLN A 7 5.98 5.97 -18.81
C GLN A 7 5.76 4.50 -19.19
N SER A 8 5.46 3.63 -18.22
CA SER A 8 5.25 2.22 -18.51
C SER A 8 3.92 2.00 -19.26
N LYS A 9 3.98 1.21 -20.34
CA LYS A 9 2.79 0.79 -21.12
C LYS A 9 2.09 -0.43 -20.51
N ASN A 10 2.70 -1.06 -19.51
CA ASN A 10 2.26 -2.35 -18.99
C ASN A 10 1.32 -2.20 -17.77
N LEU A 11 1.04 -0.97 -17.33
CA LEU A 11 0.13 -0.66 -16.23
C LEU A 11 -1.12 0.02 -16.76
N SER A 12 -2.28 -0.39 -16.26
CA SER A 12 -3.57 0.27 -16.46
C SER A 12 -3.62 1.62 -15.73
N ASP A 13 -4.50 2.52 -16.17
CA ASP A 13 -4.64 3.85 -15.57
C ASP A 13 -5.04 3.78 -14.08
N GLN A 14 -5.86 2.79 -13.70
CA GLN A 14 -6.20 2.56 -12.29
C GLN A 14 -4.99 2.15 -11.45
N GLU A 15 -4.13 1.30 -12.01
CA GLU A 15 -2.91 0.81 -11.36
C GLU A 15 -1.90 1.95 -11.18
N LYS A 16 -1.81 2.85 -12.17
CA LYS A 16 -0.98 4.07 -12.09
C LYS A 16 -1.47 5.02 -11.01
N VAL A 17 -2.80 5.22 -10.89
CA VAL A 17 -3.37 6.06 -9.83
C VAL A 17 -3.08 5.47 -8.45
N MET A 18 -3.26 4.15 -8.26
CA MET A 18 -2.94 3.51 -6.99
C MET A 18 -1.45 3.64 -6.61
N LEU A 19 -0.54 3.51 -7.59
CA LEU A 19 0.89 3.71 -7.36
C LEU A 19 1.24 5.17 -7.07
N GLN A 20 0.54 6.14 -7.68
CA GLN A 20 0.71 7.56 -7.38
C GLN A 20 0.24 7.92 -5.95
N GLU A 21 -0.80 7.26 -5.45
CA GLU A 21 -1.23 7.45 -4.06
C GLU A 21 -0.22 6.85 -3.06
N LEU A 22 0.56 5.86 -3.49
CA LEU A 22 1.53 5.16 -2.65
C LEU A 22 2.92 5.80 -2.67
N TYR A 23 3.34 6.29 -3.84
CA TYR A 23 4.63 6.95 -4.06
C TYR A 23 4.40 8.40 -4.47
N ASN A 24 4.98 9.34 -3.72
CA ASN A 24 4.86 10.77 -4.01
C ASN A 24 5.50 11.18 -5.35
N ASP A 25 6.43 10.37 -5.87
CA ASP A 25 7.16 10.60 -7.11
C ASP A 25 6.80 9.55 -8.16
N ASP A 26 6.90 9.92 -9.45
CA ASP A 26 6.62 9.06 -10.61
C ASP A 26 7.65 7.92 -10.81
N THR A 27 8.64 7.83 -9.91
CA THR A 27 9.77 6.90 -10.01
C THR A 27 9.93 6.09 -8.73
N ILE A 28 9.89 4.77 -8.87
CA ILE A 28 10.20 3.83 -7.80
C ILE A 28 11.71 3.58 -7.81
N ILE A 29 12.34 3.84 -6.68
CA ILE A 29 13.77 3.60 -6.46
C ILE A 29 13.94 2.32 -5.65
N ILE A 30 14.56 1.31 -6.25
CA ILE A 30 14.87 0.04 -5.56
C ILE A 30 16.36 -0.07 -5.38
N ILE A 31 16.76 -0.21 -4.12
CA ILE A 31 18.14 -0.34 -3.70
C ILE A 31 18.34 -1.80 -3.22
N SER A 32 19.29 -2.51 -3.84
CA SER A 32 19.68 -3.86 -3.45
C SER A 32 21.20 -3.93 -3.38
N HIS A 33 21.74 -4.20 -2.20
CA HIS A 33 23.18 -4.26 -1.90
C HIS A 33 23.55 -5.57 -1.19
N GLU A 34 22.75 -6.61 -1.34
CA GLU A 34 22.89 -7.87 -0.60
C GLU A 34 24.03 -8.75 -1.12
N GLU A 35 24.27 -8.72 -2.42
CA GLU A 35 25.23 -9.59 -3.09
C GLU A 35 26.51 -8.84 -3.48
N ARG A 36 27.62 -9.58 -3.60
CA ARG A 36 28.88 -9.01 -4.12
C ARG A 36 28.84 -8.78 -5.62
N SER A 37 28.00 -9.51 -6.35
CA SER A 37 27.84 -9.40 -7.80
C SER A 37 26.78 -8.39 -8.21
N GLN A 38 27.11 -7.52 -9.17
CA GLN A 38 26.16 -6.57 -9.74
C GLN A 38 24.98 -7.27 -10.46
N LYS A 39 25.23 -8.43 -11.09
CA LYS A 39 24.17 -9.18 -11.79
C LYS A 39 23.13 -9.70 -10.81
N GLN A 40 23.59 -10.32 -9.72
CA GLN A 40 22.71 -10.83 -8.67
C GLN A 40 21.96 -9.68 -7.98
N ASN A 41 22.63 -8.56 -7.68
CA ASN A 41 21.95 -7.38 -7.13
C ASN A 41 20.86 -6.84 -8.06
N LYS A 42 21.08 -6.87 -9.38
CA LYS A 42 20.08 -6.45 -10.37
C LYS A 42 18.90 -7.41 -10.40
N GLU A 43 19.13 -8.72 -10.38
CA GLU A 43 18.06 -9.73 -10.32
C GLU A 43 17.22 -9.60 -9.04
N SER A 44 17.87 -9.46 -7.88
CA SER A 44 17.17 -9.23 -6.61
C SER A 44 16.35 -7.93 -6.62
N ALA A 45 16.87 -6.86 -7.23
CA ALA A 45 16.12 -5.61 -7.37
C ALA A 45 14.86 -5.78 -8.25
N ILE A 46 14.94 -6.57 -9.32
CA ILE A 46 13.79 -6.88 -10.18
C ILE A 46 12.77 -7.72 -9.42
N GLN A 47 13.19 -8.73 -8.68
CA GLN A 47 12.28 -9.55 -7.87
C GLN A 47 11.56 -8.72 -6.80
N LYS A 48 12.30 -7.83 -6.11
CA LYS A 48 11.71 -6.89 -5.14
C LYS A 48 10.69 -5.97 -5.80
N LEU A 49 10.96 -5.48 -7.01
CA LEU A 49 10.02 -4.65 -7.77
C LEU A 49 8.70 -5.39 -8.02
N PHE A 50 8.77 -6.61 -8.53
CA PHE A 50 7.56 -7.40 -8.82
C PHE A 50 6.78 -7.73 -7.54
N ASN A 51 7.47 -8.04 -6.45
CA ASN A 51 6.81 -8.30 -5.18
C ASN A 51 6.07 -7.07 -4.66
N GLU A 52 6.71 -5.89 -4.65
CA GLU A 52 6.08 -4.63 -4.24
C GLU A 52 4.90 -4.25 -5.13
N ILE A 53 5.03 -4.41 -6.44
CA ILE A 53 3.94 -4.17 -7.39
C ILE A 53 2.76 -5.09 -7.04
N ASN A 54 3.00 -6.42 -6.95
CA ASN A 54 1.94 -7.39 -6.70
C ASN A 54 1.26 -7.24 -5.32
N THR A 55 1.98 -6.81 -4.28
CA THR A 55 1.38 -6.62 -2.95
C THR A 55 0.59 -5.32 -2.86
N ASN A 56 1.07 -4.25 -3.48
CA ASN A 56 0.47 -2.92 -3.36
C ASN A 56 -0.68 -2.68 -4.35
N LEU A 57 -0.72 -3.40 -5.48
CA LEU A 57 -1.81 -3.33 -6.47
C LEU A 57 -3.07 -4.10 -6.05
N ILE A 58 -3.06 -4.76 -4.89
CA ILE A 58 -4.26 -5.39 -4.36
C ILE A 58 -5.16 -4.31 -3.75
N PRO A 59 -6.36 -4.05 -4.31
CA PRO A 59 -7.26 -3.05 -3.76
C PRO A 59 -7.63 -3.39 -2.32
N ARG A 60 -7.34 -2.48 -1.39
CA ARG A 60 -7.74 -2.64 0.00
C ARG A 60 -9.26 -2.56 0.08
N LYS A 61 -9.89 -3.59 0.65
CA LYS A 61 -11.34 -3.57 0.94
C LYS A 61 -11.67 -2.37 1.82
N GLU A 62 -12.63 -1.56 1.38
CA GLU A 62 -13.10 -0.43 2.16
C GLU A 62 -13.56 -0.86 3.56
N ARG A 63 -13.14 -0.11 4.58
CA ARG A 63 -13.59 -0.33 5.96
C ARG A 63 -14.94 0.34 6.15
N LEU A 64 -15.98 -0.46 6.34
CA LEU A 64 -17.28 0.04 6.80
C LEU A 64 -17.15 0.48 8.26
N ALA A 65 -17.68 1.66 8.59
CA ALA A 65 -17.69 2.15 9.95
C ALA A 65 -18.40 1.15 10.88
N THR A 66 -17.69 0.64 11.88
CA THR A 66 -18.26 -0.23 12.90
C THR A 66 -19.27 0.58 13.71
N LYS A 67 -20.52 0.11 13.78
CA LYS A 67 -21.56 0.73 14.61
C LYS A 67 -21.12 0.72 16.08
N PHE A 68 -21.46 1.78 16.80
CA PHE A 68 -21.17 1.88 18.23
C PHE A 68 -21.79 0.71 19.01
N PRO A 69 -21.03 0.02 19.87
CA PRO A 69 -21.48 -1.20 20.53
C PRO A 69 -22.64 -0.95 21.51
N ARG A 70 -23.53 -1.93 21.65
CA ARG A 70 -24.70 -1.86 22.53
C ARG A 70 -24.33 -1.56 23.98
N SER A 71 -23.27 -2.18 24.49
CA SER A 71 -22.79 -2.00 25.87
C SER A 71 -22.47 -0.54 26.19
N GLN A 72 -21.81 0.17 25.27
CA GLN A 72 -21.49 1.58 25.46
C GLN A 72 -22.75 2.47 25.34
N LYS A 73 -23.75 2.10 24.53
CA LYS A 73 -25.04 2.82 24.49
C LYS A 73 -25.77 2.71 25.83
N THR A 74 -25.82 1.51 26.40
CA THR A 74 -26.45 1.26 27.70
C THR A 74 -25.74 2.01 28.83
N LYS A 75 -24.40 2.01 28.85
CA LYS A 75 -23.61 2.80 29.81
C LYS A 75 -23.99 4.29 29.76
N ARG A 76 -24.01 4.89 28.57
CA ARG A 76 -24.40 6.31 28.39
C ARG A 76 -25.81 6.61 28.92
N TYR A 77 -26.75 5.69 28.74
CA TYR A 77 -28.11 5.87 29.26
C TYR A 77 -28.11 5.85 30.79
N VAL A 78 -27.48 4.84 31.41
CA VAL A 78 -27.39 4.71 32.88
C VAL A 78 -26.67 5.91 33.51
N ASP A 79 -25.56 6.37 32.91
CA ASP A 79 -24.82 7.51 33.42
C ASP A 79 -25.63 8.82 33.31
N LYS A 80 -26.43 8.97 32.24
CA LYS A 80 -27.36 10.10 32.10
C LYS A 80 -28.47 10.07 33.14
N THR A 81 -28.99 8.91 33.50
CA THR A 81 -30.06 8.80 34.51
C THR A 81 -29.56 8.95 35.95
N ARG A 82 -28.24 8.83 36.18
CA ARG A 82 -27.61 8.97 37.49
C ARG A 82 -27.15 10.40 37.80
N GLN A 83 -27.08 11.28 36.80
CA GLN A 83 -26.87 12.73 36.97
C GLN A 83 -28.20 13.44 37.18
#